data_AF-A0A925RUX2-F1
#
_entry.id   AF-A0A925RUX2-F1
#
_cell.length_a   1.000
_cell.length_b   1.000
_cell.length_c   1.000
_cell.angle_alpha   90.00
_cell.angle_beta   90.00
_cell.angle_gamma   90.00
#
_symmetry.space_group_name_H-M   'P 1'
#
loop_
_entity.id
_entity.type
_entity.pdbx_description
1 polymer ?
#
loop_
_entity_poly.entity_id
_entity_poly.type
_entity_poly.pdbx_seq_one_letter_code
_entity_poly.pdbx_strand_id
1 'polypeptide(L)'
;MPNRRLLILIIGNFFVATSFMAVSGLLNEIAAALHVSTGEAGLFLAAFGLTAGICAPVLATVGSSIDRRKLLTIAMACCAVANVIGAFSQTYEQFLWMRVLAAVTSAVFTPQAAATVSMLVPAEQRAATLAKLMVGWAVGSVLGTP
;
A
#
# COMPACT_ATOMS: atom_id res chain seq x y z
N MET A 1 -8.87 14.79 16.79
CA MET A 1 -8.44 13.36 16.76
C MET A 1 -7.16 13.20 17.60
N PRO A 2 -7.00 12.16 18.43
CA PRO A 2 -5.78 11.98 19.23
C PRO A 2 -4.56 11.86 18.32
N ASN A 3 -3.48 12.62 18.57
CA ASN A 3 -2.26 12.64 17.75
C ASN A 3 -1.73 11.23 17.40
N ARG A 4 -1.85 10.29 18.35
CA ARG A 4 -1.42 8.90 18.17
C ARG A 4 -2.19 8.17 17.06
N ARG A 5 -3.50 8.38 16.91
CA ARG A 5 -4.30 7.69 15.88
C ARG A 5 -3.93 8.17 14.48
N LEU A 6 -3.75 9.48 14.32
CA LEU A 6 -3.31 10.06 13.06
C LEU A 6 -1.91 9.55 12.68
N LEU A 7 -0.99 9.50 13.64
CA LEU A 7 0.37 9.02 13.42
C LEU A 7 0.39 7.55 12.95
N ILE A 8 -0.44 6.68 13.52
CA ILE A 8 -0.57 5.28 13.06
C ILE A 8 -1.06 5.22 11.61
N LEU A 9 -2.05 6.04 11.23
CA LEU A 9 -2.54 6.08 9.85
C LEU A 9 -1.48 6.62 8.87
N ILE A 10 -0.70 7.61 9.28
CA ILE A 10 0.44 8.13 8.52
C ILE A 10 1.47 7.02 8.28
N ILE A 11 1.85 6.27 9.32
CA ILE A 11 2.80 5.16 9.22
C ILE A 11 2.29 4.07 8.27
N GLY A 12 1.00 3.73 8.32
CA GLY A 12 0.46 2.75 7.38
C GLY A 12 0.47 3.25 5.94
N ASN A 13 0.18 4.53 5.70
CA ASN A 13 0.30 5.12 4.35
C ASN A 13 1.74 5.13 3.85
N PHE A 14 2.69 5.40 4.75
CA PHE A 14 4.13 5.26 4.47
C PHE A 14 4.48 3.83 4.05
N PHE A 15 4.05 2.83 4.83
CA PHE A 15 4.30 1.43 4.51
C PHE A 15 3.75 1.02 3.14
N VAL A 16 2.51 1.43 2.81
CA VAL A 16 1.89 1.16 1.49
C VAL A 16 2.71 1.78 0.36
N ALA A 17 3.10 3.06 0.50
CA ALA A 17 3.87 3.75 -0.52
C ALA A 17 5.27 3.13 -0.70
N THR A 18 5.96 2.80 0.40
CA THR A 18 7.27 2.14 0.35
C THR A 18 7.18 0.75 -0.28
N SER A 19 6.18 -0.06 0.08
CA SER A 19 5.97 -1.38 -0.54
C SER A 19 5.73 -1.29 -2.05
N PHE A 20 5.02 -0.26 -2.51
CA PHE A 20 4.81 -0.03 -3.93
C PHE A 20 6.10 0.42 -4.64
N MET A 21 6.81 1.38 -4.04
CA MET A 21 7.91 2.09 -4.68
C MET A 21 9.26 1.35 -4.55
N ALA A 22 9.43 0.47 -3.56
CA ALA A 22 10.60 -0.42 -3.41
C ALA A 22 10.93 -1.18 -4.70
N VAL A 23 9.91 -1.67 -5.40
CA VAL A 23 10.10 -2.42 -6.66
C VAL A 23 10.61 -1.52 -7.78
N SER A 24 10.24 -0.24 -7.78
CA SER A 24 10.73 0.70 -8.79
C SER A 24 12.20 1.07 -8.60
N GLY A 25 12.65 1.23 -7.34
CA GLY A 25 14.07 1.49 -7.05
C GLY A 25 14.95 0.26 -7.33
N LEU A 26 14.45 -0.94 -7.00
CA LEU A 26 15.19 -2.19 -7.17
C LEU A 26 14.92 -2.91 -8.50
N LEU A 27 14.34 -2.21 -9.49
CA LEU A 27 13.78 -2.85 -10.69
C LEU A 27 14.83 -3.66 -11.46
N ASN A 28 16.02 -3.11 -11.62
CA ASN A 28 17.12 -3.77 -12.34
C ASN A 28 17.65 -4.99 -11.59
N GLU A 29 17.72 -4.93 -10.26
CA GLU A 29 18.20 -6.04 -9.44
C GLU A 29 17.19 -7.18 -9.41
N ILE A 30 15.89 -6.86 -9.32
CA ILE A 30 14.80 -7.83 -9.42
C ILE A 30 14.80 -8.50 -10.79
N ALA A 31 14.97 -7.72 -11.87
CA ALA A 31 15.07 -8.25 -13.23
C ALA A 31 16.24 -9.22 -13.37
N ALA A 32 17.42 -8.86 -12.85
CA ALA A 32 18.59 -9.71 -12.85
C ALA A 32 18.41 -10.98 -12.00
N ALA A 33 17.83 -10.86 -10.80
CA ALA A 33 17.63 -11.97 -9.88
C ALA A 33 16.61 -13.00 -10.40
N LEU A 34 15.59 -12.55 -11.14
CA LEU A 34 14.57 -13.41 -11.73
C LEU A 34 14.88 -13.82 -13.18
N HIS A 35 16.02 -13.39 -13.72
CA HIS A 35 16.45 -13.62 -15.11
C HIS A 35 15.41 -13.19 -16.15
N VAL A 36 14.75 -12.04 -15.92
CA VAL A 36 13.75 -11.44 -16.82
C VAL A 36 14.22 -10.11 -17.38
N SER A 37 13.56 -9.63 -18.43
CA SER A 37 13.81 -8.30 -18.96
C SER A 37 13.33 -7.20 -18.01
N THR A 38 13.91 -6.01 -18.11
CA THR A 38 13.43 -4.83 -17.37
C THR A 38 11.99 -4.44 -17.77
N GLY A 39 11.59 -4.73 -19.01
CA GLY A 39 10.21 -4.56 -19.47
C GLY A 39 9.23 -5.46 -18.71
N GLU A 40 9.59 -6.73 -18.51
CA GLU A 40 8.80 -7.66 -17.71
C GLU A 40 8.80 -7.27 -16.22
N ALA A 41 9.94 -6.86 -15.67
CA ALA A 41 9.99 -6.36 -14.29
C ALA A 41 9.12 -5.11 -14.09
N GLY A 42 8.97 -4.26 -15.11
CA GLY A 42 8.03 -3.14 -15.12
C GLY A 42 6.57 -3.57 -14.96
N LEU A 43 6.20 -4.79 -15.39
CA LEU A 43 4.85 -5.32 -15.20
C LEU A 43 4.52 -5.55 -13.71
N PHE A 44 5.51 -5.71 -12.83
CA PHE A 44 5.25 -5.80 -11.38
C PHE A 44 4.66 -4.51 -10.81
N LEU A 45 5.12 -3.34 -11.29
CA LEU A 45 4.55 -2.04 -10.91
C LEU A 45 3.15 -1.89 -11.51
N ALA A 46 3.00 -2.22 -12.79
CA ALA A 46 1.72 -2.13 -13.49
C ALA A 46 0.65 -3.03 -12.84
N ALA A 47 0.99 -4.29 -12.56
CA ALA A 47 0.11 -5.24 -11.90
C ALA A 47 -0.31 -4.76 -10.52
N PHE A 48 0.61 -4.22 -9.72
CA PHE A 48 0.27 -3.65 -8.41
C PHE A 48 -0.67 -2.45 -8.56
N GLY A 49 -0.34 -1.50 -9.44
CA GLY A 49 -1.14 -0.29 -9.65
C GLY A 49 -2.55 -0.58 -10.16
N LEU A 50 -2.67 -1.46 -11.18
CA LEU A 50 -3.96 -1.88 -11.72
C LEU A 50 -4.80 -2.62 -10.69
N THR A 51 -4.18 -3.57 -9.98
CA THR A 51 -4.87 -4.33 -8.93
C THR A 51 -5.34 -3.41 -7.81
N ALA A 52 -4.47 -2.51 -7.34
CA ALA A 52 -4.84 -1.54 -6.30
C ALA A 52 -5.97 -0.60 -6.76
N GLY A 53 -5.92 -0.13 -8.01
CA GLY A 53 -6.94 0.73 -8.59
C GLY A 53 -8.32 0.06 -8.69
N ILE A 54 -8.36 -1.23 -9.03
CA ILE A 54 -9.61 -2.01 -9.11
C ILE A 54 -10.09 -2.40 -7.71
N CYS A 55 -9.18 -2.87 -6.84
CA CYS A 55 -9.54 -3.37 -5.52
C CYS A 55 -9.90 -2.26 -4.54
N ALA A 56 -9.34 -1.05 -4.65
CA ALA A 56 -9.63 0.05 -3.74
C ALA A 56 -11.14 0.39 -3.63
N PRO A 57 -11.89 0.64 -4.73
CA PRO A 57 -13.33 0.91 -4.63
C PRO A 57 -14.14 -0.32 -4.16
N VAL A 58 -13.78 -1.52 -4.62
CA VAL A 58 -14.47 -2.77 -4.24
C VAL A 58 -14.29 -3.05 -2.75
N LEU A 59 -13.07 -2.97 -2.24
CA LEU A 59 -12.78 -3.22 -0.82
C LEU A 59 -13.22 -2.07 0.08
N ALA A 60 -13.26 -0.82 -0.42
CA ALA A 60 -13.84 0.30 0.32
C ALA A 60 -15.34 0.11 0.56
N THR A 61 -16.08 -0.41 -0.42
CA THR A 61 -17.51 -0.69 -0.30
C THR A 61 -17.79 -1.93 0.56
N VAL A 62 -17.15 -3.06 0.26
CA VAL A 62 -17.35 -4.32 1.01
C VAL A 62 -16.84 -4.22 2.45
N GLY A 63 -15.71 -3.54 2.67
CA GLY A 63 -15.13 -3.36 3.99
C GLY A 63 -15.83 -2.32 4.87
N SER A 64 -16.86 -1.63 4.37
CA SER A 64 -17.56 -0.56 5.10
C SER A 64 -18.28 -1.03 6.38
N SER A 65 -18.71 -2.29 6.41
CA SER A 65 -19.38 -2.91 7.55
C SER A 65 -18.42 -3.52 8.59
N ILE A 66 -17.14 -3.65 8.26
CA ILE A 66 -16.11 -4.25 9.12
C ILE A 66 -15.58 -3.17 10.08
N ASP A 67 -15.29 -3.55 11.33
CA ASP A 67 -14.59 -2.67 12.28
C ASP A 67 -13.29 -2.17 11.64
N ARG A 68 -13.16 -0.84 11.53
CA ARG A 68 -12.05 -0.20 10.81
C ARG A 68 -10.69 -0.53 11.38
N ARG A 69 -10.57 -0.65 12.70
CA ARG A 69 -9.30 -1.00 13.34
C ARG A 69 -8.91 -2.41 12.95
N LYS A 70 -9.86 -3.36 12.99
CA LYS A 70 -9.62 -4.74 12.56
C LYS A 70 -9.25 -4.79 11.08
N LEU A 71 -10.03 -4.12 10.22
CA LEU A 71 -9.81 -4.08 8.78
C LEU A 71 -8.41 -3.56 8.43
N LEU A 72 -8.02 -2.40 8.96
CA LEU A 72 -6.71 -1.80 8.68
C LEU A 72 -5.57 -2.65 9.24
N THR A 73 -5.74 -3.26 10.41
CA THR A 73 -4.70 -4.11 11.02
C THR A 73 -4.48 -5.39 10.21
N ILE A 74 -5.58 -6.06 9.81
CA ILE A 74 -5.51 -7.27 9.00
C ILE A 74 -4.93 -6.96 7.61
N ALA A 75 -5.40 -5.88 6.97
CA ALA A 75 -4.89 -5.42 5.68
C ALA A 75 -3.37 -5.22 5.70
N MET A 76 -2.84 -4.51 6.72
CA MET A 76 -1.40 -4.28 6.85
C MET A 76 -0.63 -5.56 7.20
N ALA A 77 -1.17 -6.42 8.05
CA ALA A 77 -0.54 -7.69 8.37
C ALA A 77 -0.44 -8.60 7.14
N CYS A 78 -1.53 -8.75 6.37
CA CYS A 78 -1.54 -9.52 5.14
C CYS A 78 -0.61 -8.92 4.07
N CYS A 79 -0.57 -7.59 3.96
CA CYS A 79 0.35 -6.92 3.05
C CYS A 79 1.81 -7.18 3.45
N ALA A 80 2.15 -7.08 4.74
CA ALA A 80 3.49 -7.38 5.23
C ALA A 80 3.89 -8.83 4.93
N VAL A 81 2.99 -9.78 5.20
CA VAL A 81 3.22 -11.20 4.88
C VAL A 81 3.42 -11.40 3.37
N ALA A 82 2.59 -10.78 2.52
CA ALA A 82 2.75 -10.87 1.06
C ALA A 82 4.09 -10.31 0.57
N ASN A 83 4.56 -9.20 1.15
CA ASN A 83 5.88 -8.65 0.83
C ASN A 83 7.02 -9.57 1.30
N VAL A 84 6.92 -10.14 2.50
CA VAL A 84 7.92 -11.09 3.01
C VAL A 84 7.99 -12.34 2.14
N ILE A 85 6.84 -12.93 1.78
CA ILE A 85 6.81 -14.10 0.87
C ILE A 85 7.36 -13.72 -0.51
N GLY A 86 7.04 -12.52 -1.00
CA GLY A 86 7.58 -11.97 -2.24
C GLY A 86 9.10 -11.84 -2.22
N ALA A 87 9.71 -11.48 -1.09
CA ALA A 87 11.17 -11.40 -0.98
C ALA A 87 11.87 -12.76 -1.14
N PHE A 88 11.17 -13.87 -0.92
CA PHE A 88 11.67 -15.23 -1.13
C PHE A 88 11.26 -15.85 -2.48
N SER A 89 10.68 -15.06 -3.39
CA SER A 89 10.29 -15.58 -4.71
C SER A 89 11.51 -15.95 -5.54
N GLN A 90 11.44 -17.11 -6.21
CA GLN A 90 12.51 -17.58 -7.11
C GLN A 90 12.13 -17.50 -8.59
N THR A 91 10.88 -17.14 -8.88
CA THR A 91 10.36 -17.07 -10.25
C THR A 91 9.54 -15.81 -10.47
N TYR A 92 9.49 -15.37 -11.72
CA TYR A 92 8.68 -14.23 -12.18
C TYR A 92 7.22 -14.33 -11.71
N GLU A 93 6.58 -15.48 -11.97
CA GLU A 93 5.18 -15.71 -11.62
C GLU A 93 4.94 -15.62 -10.12
N GLN A 94 5.81 -16.24 -9.31
CA GLN A 94 5.69 -16.20 -7.86
C GLN A 94 5.78 -14.77 -7.33
N PHE A 95 6.72 -13.97 -7.84
CA PHE A 95 6.85 -12.58 -7.45
C PHE A 95 5.61 -11.78 -7.88
N LEU A 96 5.16 -11.95 -9.13
CA LEU A 96 3.97 -11.28 -9.68
C LEU A 96 2.73 -11.54 -8.83
N TRP A 97 2.46 -12.79 -8.45
CA TRP A 97 1.33 -13.13 -7.58
C TRP A 97 1.43 -12.48 -6.19
N MET A 98 2.64 -12.40 -5.64
CA MET A 98 2.85 -11.69 -4.37
C MET A 98 2.65 -10.18 -4.50
N ARG A 99 2.98 -9.58 -5.66
CA ARG A 99 2.65 -8.18 -5.97
C ARG A 99 1.16 -7.95 -6.02
N VAL A 100 0.42 -8.82 -6.70
CA VAL A 100 -1.05 -8.77 -6.76
C VAL A 100 -1.63 -8.91 -5.35
N LEU A 101 -1.18 -9.88 -4.55
CA LEU A 101 -1.66 -10.06 -3.19
C LEU A 101 -1.36 -8.85 -2.28
N ALA A 102 -0.15 -8.29 -2.36
CA ALA A 102 0.21 -7.08 -1.64
C ALA A 102 -0.66 -5.88 -2.08
N ALA A 103 -0.98 -5.76 -3.38
CA ALA A 103 -1.87 -4.74 -3.89
C ALA A 103 -3.29 -4.88 -3.35
N VAL A 104 -3.88 -6.08 -3.46
CA VAL A 104 -5.24 -6.36 -2.93
C VAL A 104 -5.34 -6.01 -1.45
N THR A 105 -4.37 -6.48 -0.66
CA THR A 105 -4.40 -6.32 0.80
C THR A 105 -4.18 -4.87 1.23
N SER A 106 -3.32 -4.11 0.53
CA SER A 106 -3.06 -2.71 0.85
C SER A 106 -4.08 -1.72 0.26
N ALA A 107 -4.80 -2.09 -0.82
CA ALA A 107 -5.69 -1.18 -1.57
C ALA A 107 -6.78 -0.53 -0.71
N VAL A 108 -7.23 -1.20 0.35
CA VAL A 108 -8.28 -0.69 1.25
C VAL A 108 -7.76 0.35 2.24
N PHE A 109 -6.44 0.41 2.47
CA PHE A 109 -5.85 1.16 3.58
C PHE A 109 -6.04 2.67 3.43
N THR A 110 -5.53 3.26 2.35
CA THR A 110 -5.57 4.70 2.09
C THR A 110 -7.00 5.28 2.09
N PRO A 111 -7.97 4.71 1.34
CA PRO A 111 -9.33 5.26 1.35
C PRO A 111 -10.01 5.13 2.71
N GLN A 112 -9.81 4.02 3.45
CA GLN A 112 -10.38 3.86 4.79
C GLN A 112 -9.71 4.74 5.84
N ALA A 113 -8.41 4.99 5.71
CA ALA A 113 -7.68 5.95 6.55
C ALA A 113 -8.22 7.36 6.34
N ALA A 114 -8.43 7.77 5.08
CA ALA A 114 -9.03 9.06 4.74
C ALA A 114 -10.48 9.17 5.27
N ALA A 115 -11.30 8.13 5.09
CA ALA A 115 -12.64 8.07 5.65
C ALA A 115 -12.65 8.16 7.19
N THR A 116 -11.62 7.62 7.85
CA THR A 116 -11.48 7.67 9.31
C THR A 116 -11.11 9.06 9.79
N VAL A 117 -10.25 9.76 9.07
CA VAL A 117 -9.95 11.18 9.33
C VAL A 117 -11.22 12.02 9.18
N SER A 118 -11.97 11.86 8.09
CA SER A 118 -13.19 12.65 7.83
C SER A 118 -14.27 12.48 8.89
N MET A 119 -14.38 11.32 9.53
CA MET A 119 -15.35 11.09 10.61
C MET A 119 -14.91 11.63 11.98
N LEU A 120 -13.60 11.66 12.25
CA LEU A 120 -13.07 11.95 13.59
C LEU A 120 -12.57 13.39 13.74
N VAL A 121 -12.68 14.19 12.69
CA VAL A 121 -12.15 15.56 12.60
C VAL A 121 -13.27 16.52 12.14
N PRO A 122 -13.40 17.70 12.78
CA PRO A 122 -14.31 18.77 12.35
C PRO A 122 -14.06 19.19 10.90
N ALA A 123 -15.10 19.63 10.20
CA ALA A 123 -15.05 19.90 8.77
C ALA A 123 -13.93 20.88 8.37
N GLU A 124 -13.69 21.89 9.21
CA GLU A 124 -12.71 22.96 9.03
C GLU A 124 -11.26 22.44 9.06
N GLN A 125 -11.03 21.31 9.74
CA GLN A 125 -9.70 20.73 9.93
C GLN A 125 -9.47 19.48 9.06
N ARG A 126 -10.49 19.00 8.33
CA ARG A 126 -10.41 17.77 7.51
C ARG A 126 -9.33 17.88 6.45
N ALA A 127 -9.32 18.96 5.67
CA ALA A 127 -8.35 19.15 4.59
C ALA A 127 -6.90 19.12 5.13
N ALA A 128 -6.62 19.87 6.19
CA ALA A 128 -5.30 19.90 6.81
C ALA A 128 -4.88 18.53 7.39
N THR A 129 -5.83 17.77 7.94
CA THR A 129 -5.52 16.45 8.52
C THR A 129 -5.35 15.38 7.44
N LEU A 130 -6.12 15.44 6.36
CA LEU A 130 -5.94 14.59 5.17
C LEU A 130 -4.60 14.89 4.49
N ALA A 131 -4.19 16.15 4.40
CA ALA A 131 -2.86 16.51 3.92
C ALA A 131 -1.76 15.87 4.76
N LYS A 132 -1.87 15.91 6.10
CA LYS A 132 -0.94 15.21 7.01
C LYS A 132 -0.93 13.71 6.79
N LEU A 133 -2.09 13.09 6.52
CA LEU A 133 -2.17 11.66 6.18
C LEU A 133 -1.36 11.32 4.91
N MET A 134 -1.39 12.20 3.91
CA MET A 134 -0.66 12.01 2.65
C MET A 134 0.85 12.23 2.78
N VAL A 135 1.33 12.91 3.84
CA VAL A 135 2.77 13.00 4.14
C VAL A 135 3.40 11.62 4.25
N GLY A 136 2.71 10.65 4.88
CA GLY A 136 3.19 9.28 4.96
C GLY A 136 3.44 8.69 3.57
N TRP A 137 2.49 8.86 2.66
CA TRP A 137 2.62 8.39 1.28
C TRP A 137 3.82 9.04 0.59
N ALA A 138 3.92 10.39 0.65
CA ALA A 138 4.99 11.14 -0.01
C ALA A 138 6.39 10.76 0.50
N VAL A 139 6.56 10.61 1.81
CA VAL A 139 7.83 10.17 2.40
C VAL A 139 8.13 8.73 2.00
N GLY A 140 7.11 7.86 2.01
CA GLY A 140 7.25 6.46 1.66
C GLY A 140 7.61 6.23 0.21
N SER A 141 7.15 7.10 -0.70
CA SER A 141 7.49 6.99 -2.11
C SER A 141 8.93 7.37 -2.42
N VAL A 142 9.44 8.41 -1.75
CA VAL A 142 10.84 8.84 -1.92
C VAL A 142 11.79 7.82 -1.29
N LEU A 143 11.53 7.41 -0.06
CA LEU A 143 12.38 6.42 0.62
C LEU A 143 12.24 5.02 0.04
N GLY A 144 11.18 4.76 -0.72
CA GLY A 144 10.99 3.52 -1.45
C GLY A 144 11.81 3.40 -2.73
N THR A 145 12.38 4.50 -3.25
CA THR A 145 13.25 4.47 -4.43
C THR A 145 14.68 4.80 -4.03
N PRO A 146 15.48 3.82 -3.58
CA PRO A 146 16.92 4.00 -3.37
C PRO A 146 17.68 4.33 -4.67
#